data_AF-A0A2I0TDH8-F1
#
_entry.id   AF-A0A2I0TDH8-F1
#
_cell.length_a   1.000
_cell.length_b   1.000
_cell.length_c   1.000
_cell.angle_alpha   90.00
_cell.angle_beta   90.00
_cell.angle_gamma   90.00
#
_symmetry.space_group_name_H-M   'P 1'
#
loop_
_entity.id
_entity.type
_entity.pdbx_description
1 polymer ?
#
loop_
_entity_poly.entity_id
_entity_poly.type
_entity_poly.pdbx_seq_one_letter_code
_entity_poly.pdbx_strand_id
1 'polypeptide(L)'
;MTVLWGAKQGEPVGINLVSIHSSPNDQMLWAIDSKWNVHVRVGITDEMPVGTDWEHVPGLQACQLAISTRTVWARCPNGDVARRYGITDKNPAGDYWKKIPGNVSRLTGKLVLCDSPQNVVMSALTSA
;
A
#
# COMPACT_ATOMS: atom_id res chain seq x y z
N MET A 1 -10.72 -32.17 10.17
CA MET A 1 -9.92 -31.49 9.14
C MET A 1 -9.07 -30.44 9.82
N THR A 2 -7.87 -30.82 10.23
CA THR A 2 -6.89 -29.88 10.79
C THR A 2 -6.15 -29.28 9.62
N VAL A 3 -6.28 -27.97 9.41
CA VAL A 3 -5.46 -27.28 8.42
C VAL A 3 -4.04 -27.30 8.98
N LEU A 4 -3.18 -28.14 8.40
CA LEU A 4 -1.76 -28.15 8.66
C LEU A 4 -1.21 -26.82 8.11
N TRP A 5 -0.64 -26.00 8.99
CA TRP A 5 0.23 -24.89 8.58
C TRP A 5 1.50 -25.50 7.96
N GLY A 6 1.37 -25.95 6.71
CA GLY A 6 2.44 -26.55 5.93
C GLY A 6 3.39 -25.46 5.45
N ALA A 7 4.65 -25.58 5.88
CA ALA A 7 5.84 -24.95 5.33
C ALA A 7 5.77 -23.42 5.11
N LYS A 8 6.46 -22.70 6.01
CA LYS A 8 6.97 -21.33 5.81
C LYS A 8 7.58 -21.18 4.40
N GLN A 9 6.79 -20.76 3.43
CA GLN A 9 7.30 -20.25 2.16
C GLN A 9 7.73 -18.80 2.42
N GLY A 10 9.04 -18.62 2.52
CA GLY A 10 9.71 -17.32 2.47
C GLY A 10 9.18 -16.28 3.44
N GLU A 11 9.39 -16.45 4.75
CA GLU A 11 9.55 -15.21 5.53
C GLU A 11 10.85 -14.58 5.08
N PRO A 12 10.84 -13.35 4.53
CA PRO A 12 12.08 -12.66 4.22
C PRO A 12 12.79 -12.44 5.55
N VAL A 13 13.88 -13.18 5.76
CA VAL A 13 14.70 -13.07 6.97
C VAL A 13 15.20 -11.63 7.04
N GLY A 14 14.60 -10.80 7.91
CA GLY A 14 14.97 -9.41 8.12
C GLY A 14 13.91 -8.35 7.78
N ILE A 15 12.72 -8.73 7.29
CA ILE A 15 11.61 -7.78 7.13
C ILE A 15 10.70 -7.85 8.37
N ASN A 16 10.72 -6.78 9.18
CA ASN A 16 9.82 -6.63 10.32
C ASN A 16 8.68 -5.68 9.92
N LEU A 17 7.58 -6.24 9.43
CA LEU A 17 6.39 -5.50 9.04
C LEU A 17 5.66 -4.96 10.28
N VAL A 18 5.41 -3.65 10.30
CA VAL A 18 4.75 -2.97 11.43
C VAL A 18 3.32 -2.55 11.12
N SER A 19 2.95 -2.48 9.83
CA SER A 19 1.59 -2.18 9.40
C SER A 19 1.27 -2.88 8.08
N ILE A 20 0.07 -3.45 7.97
CA ILE A 20 -0.43 -4.14 6.78
C ILE A 20 -1.78 -3.51 6.41
N HIS A 21 -2.01 -3.34 5.11
CA HIS A 21 -3.19 -2.72 4.53
C HIS A 21 -3.69 -3.57 3.36
N SER A 22 -4.98 -3.87 3.31
CA SER A 22 -5.62 -4.54 2.17
C SER A 22 -6.48 -3.58 1.37
N SER A 23 -6.68 -3.89 0.08
CA SER A 23 -7.75 -3.30 -0.71
C SER A 23 -9.11 -3.85 -0.27
N PRO A 24 -10.23 -3.11 -0.52
CA PRO A 24 -11.57 -3.58 -0.15
C PRO A 24 -12.05 -4.88 -0.83
N ASN A 25 -11.33 -5.34 -1.86
CA ASN A 25 -11.63 -6.57 -2.61
C ASN A 25 -10.56 -7.66 -2.38
N ASP A 26 -9.66 -7.48 -1.41
CA ASP A 26 -8.61 -8.42 -1.03
C ASP A 26 -7.60 -8.80 -2.14
N GLN A 27 -7.61 -8.10 -3.28
CA GLN A 27 -6.69 -8.34 -4.39
C GLN A 27 -5.33 -7.63 -4.24
N MET A 28 -5.20 -6.71 -3.29
CA MET A 28 -3.95 -5.99 -3.03
C MET A 28 -3.65 -6.01 -1.54
N LEU A 29 -2.44 -6.41 -1.18
CA LEU A 29 -1.89 -6.24 0.16
C LEU A 29 -0.60 -5.44 0.08
N TRP A 30 -0.47 -4.44 0.94
CA TRP A 30 0.74 -3.64 1.09
C TRP A 30 1.10 -3.51 2.56
N ALA A 31 2.36 -3.25 2.84
CA ALA A 31 2.86 -3.14 4.18
C ALA A 31 3.93 -2.06 4.32
N ILE A 32 4.12 -1.61 5.55
CA ILE A 32 5.24 -0.79 5.99
C ILE A 32 6.07 -1.60 6.97
N ASP A 33 7.40 -1.58 6.83
CA ASP A 33 8.31 -2.18 7.81
C ASP A 33 8.80 -1.18 8.88
N SER A 34 9.48 -1.69 9.90
CA SER A 34 10.05 -0.89 11.00
C SER A 34 11.08 0.17 10.57
N LYS A 35 11.55 0.13 9.32
CA LYS A 35 12.46 1.12 8.71
C LYS A 35 11.71 2.07 7.76
N TRP A 36 10.37 2.07 7.82
CA TRP A 36 9.47 2.85 6.98
C TRP A 36 9.53 2.50 5.49
N ASN A 37 10.10 1.34 5.12
CA ASN A 37 10.08 0.88 3.75
C ASN A 37 8.69 0.36 3.39
N VAL A 38 8.29 0.59 2.15
CA VAL A 38 7.03 0.09 1.60
C VAL A 38 7.27 -1.25 0.92
N HIS A 39 6.35 -2.18 1.13
CA HIS A 39 6.35 -3.50 0.52
C HIS A 39 4.97 -3.82 -0.06
N VAL A 40 4.93 -4.60 -1.13
CA VAL A 40 3.70 -5.12 -1.73
C VAL A 40 3.72 -6.64 -1.66
N ARG A 41 2.57 -7.25 -1.38
CA ARG A 41 2.40 -8.70 -1.47
C ARG A 41 2.20 -9.08 -2.94
N VAL A 42 3.01 -9.99 -3.45
CA VAL A 42 2.93 -10.46 -4.84
C VAL A 42 2.35 -11.87 -4.92
N GLY A 43 1.92 -12.27 -6.11
CA GLY A 43 1.40 -13.62 -6.38
C GLY A 43 0.00 -13.90 -5.83
N ILE A 44 -0.77 -12.86 -5.47
CA ILE A 44 -2.18 -13.01 -5.09
C ILE A 44 -2.99 -13.35 -6.35
N THR A 45 -3.63 -14.51 -6.35
CA THR A 45 -4.59 -14.94 -7.39
C THR A 45 -5.81 -15.58 -6.74
N ASP A 46 -6.84 -15.89 -7.53
CA ASP A 46 -8.03 -16.58 -7.02
C ASP A 46 -7.69 -17.98 -6.45
N GLU A 47 -6.68 -18.66 -7.03
CA GLU A 47 -6.17 -19.94 -6.55
C GLU A 47 -5.17 -19.81 -5.39
N MET A 48 -4.47 -18.67 -5.29
CA MET A 48 -3.48 -18.37 -4.26
C MET A 48 -3.79 -17.03 -3.57
N PRO A 49 -4.90 -16.94 -2.81
CA PRO A 49 -5.36 -15.66 -2.24
C PRO A 49 -4.42 -15.09 -1.16
N VAL A 50 -3.53 -15.92 -0.62
CA VAL A 50 -2.51 -15.50 0.36
C VAL A 50 -1.28 -14.84 -0.27
N GLY A 51 -1.12 -14.95 -1.59
CA GLY A 51 0.10 -14.54 -2.29
C GLY A 51 1.33 -15.37 -1.95
N THR A 52 2.45 -15.09 -2.62
CA THR A 52 3.68 -15.89 -2.53
C THR A 52 4.80 -15.20 -1.76
N ASP A 53 4.99 -13.90 -1.93
CA ASP A 53 6.13 -13.17 -1.35
C ASP A 53 5.83 -11.69 -1.10
N TRP A 54 6.73 -11.00 -0.39
CA TRP A 54 6.75 -9.55 -0.22
C TRP A 54 7.87 -8.94 -1.05
N GLU A 55 7.53 -7.94 -1.86
CA GLU A 55 8.49 -7.21 -2.69
C GLU A 55 8.66 -5.78 -2.18
N HIS A 56 9.91 -5.31 -2.06
CA HIS A 56 10.20 -3.94 -1.68
C HIS A 56 9.86 -2.96 -2.80
N VAL A 57 9.09 -1.91 -2.49
CA VAL A 57 8.71 -0.86 -3.43
C VAL A 57 9.58 0.39 -3.17
N PRO A 58 10.60 0.66 -4.01
CA PRO A 58 11.54 1.75 -3.77
C PRO A 58 10.93 3.13 -4.08
N GLY A 59 11.65 4.17 -3.65
CA GLY A 59 11.43 5.56 -4.06
C GLY A 59 10.89 6.50 -2.99
N LEU A 60 10.37 5.97 -1.87
CA LEU A 60 10.05 6.76 -0.68
C LEU A 60 9.99 5.90 0.58
N GLN A 61 10.02 6.56 1.73
CA GLN A 61 9.63 5.99 3.01
C GLN A 61 8.22 6.46 3.38
N ALA A 62 7.39 5.58 3.89
CA ALA A 62 6.01 5.89 4.26
C ALA A 62 5.73 5.55 5.71
N CYS A 63 4.90 6.37 6.34
CA CYS A 63 4.40 6.16 7.70
C CYS A 63 2.91 5.81 7.78
N GLN A 64 2.17 6.03 6.70
CA GLN A 64 0.79 5.58 6.54
C GLN A 64 0.54 5.24 5.07
N LEU A 65 -0.26 4.20 4.84
CA LEU A 65 -0.83 3.91 3.54
C LEU A 65 -2.35 4.08 3.56
N ALA A 66 -2.91 4.49 2.42
CA ALA A 66 -4.33 4.42 2.13
C ALA A 66 -4.52 3.71 0.79
N ILE A 67 -5.35 2.65 0.81
CA ILE A 67 -5.49 1.72 -0.31
C ILE A 67 -6.95 1.66 -0.75
N SER A 68 -7.14 1.60 -2.06
CA SER A 68 -8.41 1.32 -2.73
C SER A 68 -8.20 0.16 -3.69
N THR A 69 -9.23 -0.22 -4.44
CA THR A 69 -9.13 -1.27 -5.47
C THR A 69 -8.20 -0.93 -6.64
N ARG A 70 -7.79 0.34 -6.81
CA ARG A 70 -6.98 0.78 -7.95
C ARG A 70 -5.82 1.71 -7.61
N THR A 71 -5.80 2.26 -6.40
CA THR A 71 -4.83 3.28 -6.02
C THR A 71 -4.26 3.03 -4.64
N VAL A 72 -2.97 3.32 -4.51
CA VAL A 72 -2.23 3.32 -3.26
C VAL A 72 -1.65 4.70 -3.06
N TRP A 73 -1.85 5.23 -1.86
CA TRP A 73 -1.35 6.51 -1.41
C TRP A 73 -0.47 6.31 -0.20
N ALA A 74 0.58 7.10 -0.10
CA ALA A 74 1.54 7.07 0.99
C ALA A 74 1.70 8.47 1.59
N ARG A 75 1.73 8.51 2.92
CA ARG A 75 2.19 9.69 3.67
C ARG A 75 3.61 9.43 4.13
N CYS A 76 4.54 10.30 3.75
CA CYS A 76 5.91 10.25 4.21
C CYS A 76 6.01 10.74 5.66
N PRO A 77 7.04 10.35 6.43
CA PRO A 77 7.25 10.86 7.79
C PRO A 77 7.34 12.39 7.88
N ASN A 78 7.84 13.05 6.83
CA ASN A 78 7.90 14.52 6.72
C ASN A 78 6.54 15.17 6.38
N GLY A 79 5.48 14.38 6.22
CA GLY A 79 4.12 14.80 5.87
C GLY A 79 3.86 14.98 4.37
N ASP A 80 4.85 14.77 3.50
CA ASP A 80 4.63 14.71 2.05
C ASP A 80 3.64 13.58 1.71
N VAL A 81 2.90 13.78 0.62
CA VAL A 81 2.00 12.75 0.08
C VAL A 81 2.45 12.33 -1.30
N ALA A 82 2.37 11.03 -1.57
CA ALA A 82 2.60 10.50 -2.90
C ALA A 82 1.54 9.46 -3.27
N ARG A 83 1.24 9.38 -4.56
CA ARG A 83 0.39 8.33 -5.16
C ARG A 83 1.26 7.37 -5.95
N ARG A 84 1.01 6.07 -5.83
CA ARG A 84 1.63 5.06 -6.69
C ARG A 84 0.91 4.97 -8.03
N TYR A 85 1.65 4.93 -9.11
CA TYR A 85 1.15 4.79 -10.49
C TYR A 85 1.61 3.47 -11.11
N GLY A 86 0.90 3.01 -12.13
CA GLY A 86 1.26 1.79 -12.88
C GLY A 86 0.81 0.47 -12.25
N ILE A 87 0.05 0.54 -11.14
CA ILE A 87 -0.47 -0.67 -10.49
C ILE A 87 -1.46 -1.36 -11.42
N THR A 88 -1.21 -2.64 -11.70
CA THR A 88 -2.10 -3.54 -12.44
C THR A 88 -2.00 -4.95 -11.85
N ASP A 89 -2.90 -5.86 -12.23
CA ASP A 89 -2.87 -7.26 -11.77
C ASP A 89 -1.55 -7.97 -12.13
N LYS A 90 -0.91 -7.56 -13.23
CA LYS A 90 0.39 -8.08 -13.69
C LYS A 90 1.58 -7.31 -13.13
N ASN A 91 1.35 -6.12 -12.57
CA ASN A 91 2.36 -5.25 -11.98
C ASN A 91 1.82 -4.69 -10.65
N PRO A 92 1.72 -5.52 -9.60
CA PRO A 92 1.16 -5.09 -8.32
C PRO A 92 2.01 -4.01 -7.63
N ALA A 93 3.33 -3.99 -7.86
CA ALA A 93 4.24 -2.95 -7.35
C ALA A 93 4.01 -1.59 -8.02
N GLY A 94 3.50 -1.58 -9.26
CA GLY A 94 3.41 -0.39 -10.10
C GLY A 94 4.79 0.17 -10.49
N ASP A 95 4.79 1.29 -11.18
CA ASP A 95 5.98 1.82 -11.84
C ASP A 95 6.72 2.86 -10.98
N TYR A 96 6.00 3.89 -10.50
CA TYR A 96 6.62 5.00 -9.78
C TYR A 96 5.68 5.71 -8.79
N TRP A 97 6.29 6.45 -7.87
CA TRP A 97 5.59 7.37 -6.96
C TRP A 97 5.53 8.77 -7.56
N LYS A 98 4.35 9.39 -7.54
CA LYS A 98 4.19 10.81 -7.87
C LYS A 98 3.88 11.60 -6.62
N LYS A 99 4.77 12.52 -6.25
CA LYS A 99 4.55 13.46 -5.15
C LYS A 99 3.40 14.41 -5.49
N ILE A 100 2.52 14.65 -4.52
CA ILE A 100 1.44 15.61 -4.59
C ILE A 100 1.86 16.85 -3.78
N PRO A 101 1.72 18.07 -4.33
CA PRO A 101 1.96 19.29 -3.57
C PRO A 101 1.08 19.37 -2.34
N GLY A 102 1.66 19.75 -1.20
CA GLY A 102 0.96 19.86 0.08
C GLY A 102 1.56 18.96 1.17
N ASN A 103 1.12 19.18 2.40
CA ASN A 103 1.49 18.39 3.57
C ASN A 103 0.22 17.92 4.27
N VAL A 104 0.23 16.68 4.77
CA VAL A 104 -0.89 16.13 5.52
C VAL A 104 -0.38 15.48 6.80
N SER A 105 -1.16 15.58 7.88
CA SER A 105 -0.85 14.91 9.14
C SER A 105 -1.40 13.49 9.20
N ARG A 106 -2.43 13.19 8.38
CA ARG A 106 -3.07 11.87 8.33
C ARG A 106 -3.67 11.57 6.95
N LEU A 107 -3.55 10.32 6.51
CA LEU A 107 -4.34 9.76 5.40
C LEU A 107 -5.45 8.85 5.95
N THR A 108 -6.63 8.91 5.35
CA THR A 108 -7.73 7.99 5.66
C THR A 108 -8.24 7.35 4.37
N GLY A 109 -8.53 6.05 4.42
CA GLY A 109 -9.01 5.26 3.28
C GLY A 109 -10.51 5.34 3.04
N LYS A 110 -11.17 6.48 3.35
CA LYS A 110 -12.61 6.61 3.06
C LYS A 110 -12.79 7.02 1.60
N LEU A 111 -13.15 6.05 0.77
CA LEU A 111 -13.42 6.21 -0.66
C LEU A 111 -14.56 7.23 -0.88
N VAL A 112 -14.21 8.48 -1.23
CA VAL A 112 -15.10 9.40 -1.95
C VAL A 112 -14.31 9.86 -3.18
N LEU A 113 -14.42 9.09 -4.26
CA LEU A 113 -13.91 9.55 -5.55
C LEU A 113 -14.93 10.56 -6.09
N CYS A 114 -14.63 11.85 -5.98
CA CYS A 114 -15.19 12.81 -6.93
C CYS A 114 -14.35 12.67 -8.21
N ASP A 115 -14.97 12.19 -9.29
CA ASP A 115 -14.39 12.09 -10.64
C ASP A 115 -14.21 13.49 -11.28
N SER A 116 -13.49 14.39 -10.60
CA SER A 116 -13.09 15.68 -11.15
C SER A 116 -11.57 15.78 -11.17
N PRO A 117 -10.94 16.04 -12.34
CA PRO A 117 -9.50 16.24 -12.46
C PRO A 117 -8.96 17.40 -11.63
N GLN A 118 -9.84 18.21 -11.01
CA GLN A 118 -9.47 19.39 -10.24
C GLN A 118 -9.75 19.28 -8.73
N ASN A 119 -10.38 18.21 -8.24
CA ASN A 119 -10.73 18.08 -6.82
C ASN A 119 -10.46 16.66 -6.29
N VAL A 120 -9.19 16.34 -6.07
CA VAL A 120 -8.82 15.25 -5.16
C VAL A 120 -9.03 15.74 -3.73
N VAL A 121 -10.27 15.68 -3.24
CA VAL A 121 -10.53 15.80 -1.80
C VAL A 121 -10.09 14.49 -1.16
N MET A 122 -8.77 14.35 -0.94
CA MET A 122 -8.30 13.54 0.17
C MET A 122 -8.89 14.19 1.42
N SER A 123 -9.73 13.48 2.17
CA SER A 123 -9.93 13.84 3.59
C SER A 123 -8.66 13.45 4.36
N ALA A 124 -7.57 14.12 4.02
CA ALA A 124 -6.50 14.35 4.95
C ALA A 124 -7.07 15.36 5.95
N LEU A 125 -7.25 14.93 7.19
CA LEU A 125 -7.43 15.89 8.26
C LEU A 125 -6.13 16.70 8.29
N THR A 126 -6.10 17.88 7.69
CA THR A 126 -4.99 18.81 7.91
C THR A 126 -5.12 19.26 9.35
N SER A 127 -4.05 19.11 10.13
CA SER A 127 -3.99 19.73 11.45
C SER A 127 -4.17 21.24 11.27
N ALA A 128 -5.14 21.81 11.97
CA ALA A 128 -5.30 23.25 12.12
C ALA A 128 -4.04 23.88 12.74
#